data_AF-A0A923MMU5-F1
#
_entry.id   AF-A0A923MMU5-F1
#
_cell.length_a   1.000
_cell.length_b   1.000
_cell.length_c   1.000
_cell.angle_alpha   90.00
_cell.angle_beta   90.00
_cell.angle_gamma   90.00
#
_symmetry.space_group_name_H-M   'P 1'
#
loop_
_entity.id
_entity.type
_entity.pdbx_description
1 polymer ?
#
loop_
_entity_poly.entity_id
_entity_poly.type
_entity_poly.pdbx_seq_one_letter_code
_entity_poly.pdbx_strand_id
1 'polypeptide(L)' 'MKLYVSKAEDRDQVIVILARNGYTVRQGKEKDPRSNKTVTFVEVIENGK' A
#
# COMPACT_ATOMS: atom_id res chain seq x y z
N MET A 1 -9.16 0.76 2.36
CA MET A 1 -8.33 1.82 2.99
C MET A 1 -7.01 2.03 2.21
N LYS A 2 -6.53 3.27 1.96
CA LYS A 2 -5.26 3.55 1.24
C LYS A 2 -4.15 4.00 2.20
N LEU A 3 -3.04 3.29 2.22
CA LEU A 3 -1.84 3.58 3.02
C LEU A 3 -0.72 4.08 2.11
N TYR A 4 -0.29 5.32 2.29
CA TYR A 4 0.83 5.88 1.50
C TYR A 4 2.13 5.60 2.22
N VAL A 5 2.99 4.80 1.59
CA VAL A 5 4.27 4.38 2.17
C VAL A 5 5.38 4.75 1.20
N SER A 6 6.23 5.70 1.60
CA SER A 6 7.33 6.18 0.75
C SER A 6 8.52 5.21 0.72
N LYS A 7 8.67 4.37 1.75
CA LYS A 7 9.75 3.39 1.89
C LYS A 7 9.32 2.01 1.39
N ALA A 8 10.21 1.34 0.66
CA ALA A 8 9.92 0.02 0.11
C ALA A 8 9.85 -1.06 1.21
N GLU A 9 10.71 -0.98 2.24
CA GLU A 9 10.77 -1.95 3.34
C GLU A 9 9.50 -1.94 4.19
N ASP A 10 9.05 -0.75 4.62
CA ASP A 10 7.78 -0.58 5.36
C ASP A 10 6.59 -1.13 4.57
N ARG A 11 6.57 -0.96 3.24
CA ARG A 11 5.51 -1.49 2.38
C ARG A 11 5.48 -3.01 2.40
N ASP A 12 6.63 -3.67 2.31
CA ASP A 12 6.72 -5.13 2.29
C ASP A 12 6.22 -5.71 3.62
N GLN A 13 6.66 -5.12 4.74
CA GLN A 13 6.18 -5.51 6.07
C GLN A 13 4.68 -5.33 6.23
N VAL A 14 4.14 -4.17 5.84
CA VAL A 14 2.70 -3.88 5.92
C VAL A 14 1.89 -4.91 5.15
N ILE A 15 2.36 -5.30 3.96
CA ILE A 15 1.68 -6.29 3.11
C ILE A 15 1.71 -7.67 3.70
N VAL A 16 2.86 -8.10 4.22
CA VAL A 16 2.98 -9.38 4.91
C VAL A 16 2.05 -9.42 6.13
N ILE A 17 2.00 -8.36 6.93
CA ILE A 17 1.13 -8.27 8.11
C ILE A 17 -0.34 -8.33 7.69
N LEU A 18 -0.76 -7.55 6.70
CA LEU A 18 -2.15 -7.50 6.23
C LEU A 18 -2.59 -8.83 5.60
N ALA A 19 -1.77 -9.40 4.72
CA ALA A 19 -2.03 -10.71 4.10
C ALA A 19 -2.11 -11.82 5.16
N ARG A 20 -1.26 -11.78 6.18
CA ARG A 20 -1.28 -12.73 7.31
C ARG A 20 -2.54 -12.61 8.16
N ASN A 21 -3.14 -11.42 8.21
CA ASN A 21 -4.43 -11.18 8.85
C ASN A 21 -5.64 -11.49 7.94
N GLY A 22 -5.42 -12.00 6.73
CA GLY A 22 -6.50 -12.34 5.78
C GLY A 22 -7.00 -11.15 4.95
N TYR A 23 -6.36 -9.99 5.05
CA TYR A 23 -6.70 -8.84 4.23
C TYR A 23 -6.07 -8.97 2.84
N THR A 24 -6.86 -8.65 1.82
CA THR A 24 -6.32 -8.50 0.47
C THR A 24 -5.69 -7.12 0.36
N VAL A 25 -4.43 -7.06 -0.08
CA VAL A 25 -3.71 -5.81 -0.27
C VAL A 25 -3.25 -5.67 -1.71
N ARG A 26 -3.36 -4.46 -2.24
CA ARG A 26 -2.92 -4.09 -3.58
C ARG A 26 -1.86 -3.02 -3.49
N GLN A 27 -0.84 -3.12 -4.34
CA GLN A 27 0.21 -2.12 -4.41
C GLN A 27 -0.02 -1.22 -5.63
N GLY A 28 0.17 0.08 -5.45
CA GLY A 28 0.05 1.08 -6.50
C GLY A 28 1.17 2.11 -6.45
N LYS A 29 1.39 2.78 -7.58
CA LYS A 29 2.32 3.90 -7.70
C LYS A 29 1.55 5.04 -8.33
N GLU A 30 1.45 6.16 -7.63
CA GLU A 30 0.86 7.38 -8.14
C GLU A 30 1.95 8.44 -8.27
N LYS A 31 1.99 9.11 -9.42
CA LYS A 31 2.82 10.31 -9.58
C LYS A 31 2.02 11.46 -9.02
N ASP A 32 2.53 12.08 -7.96
CA ASP A 32 1.87 13.22 -7.37
C ASP A 32 2.10 14.45 -8.29
N PRO A 33 1.06 14.99 -8.94
CA PRO A 33 1.23 16.06 -9.92
C PRO A 33 1.68 17.38 -9.26
N ARG A 34 1.56 17.52 -7.93
CA ARG A 34 2.01 18.71 -7.20
C ARG A 34 3.46 18.63 -6.75
N SER A 35 3.98 17.43 -6.51
CA SER A 35 5.34 17.25 -5.96
C SER A 35 6.33 16.62 -6.96
N ASN A 36 5.86 16.20 -8.13
CA ASN A 36 6.62 15.44 -9.14
C ASN A 36 7.33 14.19 -8.56
N LYS A 37 6.93 13.77 -7.36
CA LYS A 37 7.44 12.59 -6.65
C LYS A 37 6.54 11.42 -6.98
N THR A 38 7.16 10.28 -7.23
CA THR A 38 6.44 9.02 -7.37
C THR A 38 6.14 8.52 -5.96
N VAL A 39 4.88 8.62 -5.56
CA VAL A 39 4.41 8.14 -4.26
C VAL A 39 3.90 6.72 -4.46
N THR A 40 4.35 5.82 -3.60
CA THR A 40 3.89 4.44 -3.62
C THR A 40 2.84 4.28 -2.54
N PHE A 41 1.77 3.55 -2.84
CA PHE A 41 0.70 3.29 -1.88
C PHE A 41 0.33 1.81 -1.84
N VAL A 42 -0.18 1.39 -0.70
CA VAL A 42 -0.76 0.08 -0.45
C VAL A 42 -2.23 0.29 -0.17
N GLU A 43 -3.09 -0.31 -0.97
CA GLU A 43 -4.54 -0.28 -0.80
C GLU A 43 -5.00 -1.59 -0.17
N VAL A 44 -5.63 -1.48 0.99
CA VAL A 44 -6.29 -2.61 1.66
C VAL A 44 -7.69 -2.74 1.07
N ILE A 45 -7.92 -3.88 0.41
CA ILE A 45 -9.21 -4.32 -0.10
C ILE A 45 -9.85 -5.16 1.01
N GLU A 46 -10.73 -4.54 1.79
CA GLU A 46 -11.49 -5.18 2.88
C GLU A 46 -12.59 -6.14 2.37
N ASN A 47 -12.32 -6.92 1.32
CA ASN A 47 -13.22 -7.99 0.85
C ASN A 47 -12.61 -9.37 1.17
N GLY A 48 -12.23 -9.53 2.44
CA GLY A 48 -11.75 -10.78 3.00
C GLY A 48 -12.70 -11.30 4.08
N LYS A 49 -13.95 -11.60 3.66
CA LYS A 49 -15.04 -12.26 4.41
C LYS A 49 -16.04 -11.37 5.14
#